data_AF-A0A8J3ZM26-F1
#
_entry.id   AF-A0A8J3ZM26-F1
#
_cell.length_a   1.000
_cell.length_b   1.000
_cell.length_c   1.000
_cell.angle_alpha   90.00
_cell.angle_beta   90.00
_cell.angle_gamma   90.00
#
_symmetry.space_group_name_H-M   'P 1'
#
loop_
_entity.id
_entity.type
_entity.pdbx_description
1 polymer ?
#
loop_
_entity_poly.entity_id
_entity_poly.type
_entity_poly.pdbx_seq_one_letter_code
_entity_poly.pdbx_strand_id
1 'polypeptide(L)'
;MAFLVATVVLVGLLAAVNLVFTLAVVRRLREHTELISKMGTAGPMRGATMLPAGQSVGAYTATTVDGATLSADDRDGPELVGFFSLGCQPCAERLPEFVASAADHPGGRHRVLAVVAGRDDEGDAQTFVDDLAPVARVVREDMGGPLQKAFAVQGYPAIGVVDESGVVVVSGTTMPDLAPANA
;
A
#
# COMPACT_ATOMS: atom_id res chain seq x y z
N MET A 1 39.23 25.51 -41.11
CA MET A 1 39.63 24.92 -39.81
C MET A 1 39.05 25.69 -38.63
N ALA A 2 39.46 26.94 -38.37
CA ALA A 2 39.00 27.72 -37.21
C ALA A 2 37.46 27.89 -37.12
N PHE A 3 36.79 28.15 -38.25
CA PHE A 3 35.32 28.26 -38.29
C PHE A 3 34.60 26.96 -37.91
N LEU A 4 35.12 25.79 -38.33
CA LEU A 4 34.52 24.50 -37.97
C LEU A 4 34.67 24.23 -36.47
N VAL A 5 35.83 24.54 -35.90
CA VAL A 5 36.07 24.42 -34.45
C VAL A 5 35.14 25.34 -33.68
N ALA A 6 34.99 26.60 -34.10
CA ALA A 6 34.08 27.55 -33.47
C ALA A 6 32.61 27.09 -33.48
N THR A 7 32.13 26.56 -34.62
CA THR A 7 30.76 26.03 -34.72
C THR A 7 30.55 24.80 -33.85
N VAL A 8 31.51 23.87 -33.81
CA VAL A 8 31.41 22.66 -32.97
C VAL A 8 31.41 23.01 -31.49
N VAL A 9 32.25 23.96 -31.07
CA VAL A 9 32.27 24.44 -29.68
C VAL A 9 30.95 25.11 -29.31
N LEU A 10 30.39 25.94 -30.19
CA LEU A 10 29.10 26.59 -29.97
C LEU A 10 27.96 25.56 -29.84
N VAL A 11 27.90 24.58 -30.73
CA VAL A 11 26.88 23.51 -30.69
C VAL A 11 27.03 22.65 -29.43
N GLY A 12 28.27 22.31 -29.03
CA GLY A 12 28.53 21.57 -27.80
C GLY A 12 28.07 22.32 -26.55
N LEU A 13 28.31 23.63 -26.49
CA LEU A 13 27.81 24.49 -25.40
C LEU A 13 26.28 24.53 -25.35
N LEU A 14 25.62 24.71 -26.49
CA LEU A 14 24.16 24.71 -26.57
C LEU A 14 23.57 23.36 -26.15
N ALA A 15 24.17 22.24 -26.57
CA ALA A 15 23.75 20.91 -26.18
C ALA A 15 23.90 20.67 -24.67
N ALA A 16 25.02 21.12 -24.07
CA ALA A 16 25.25 21.01 -22.64
C ALA A 16 24.23 21.82 -21.83
N VAL A 17 23.92 23.05 -22.26
CA VAL A 17 22.89 23.89 -21.63
C VAL A 17 21.51 23.22 -21.71
N ASN A 18 21.15 22.68 -22.88
CA ASN A 18 19.89 21.98 -23.06
C ASN A 18 19.79 20.72 -22.18
N LEU A 19 20.88 19.97 -22.04
CA LEU A 19 20.94 18.80 -21.16
C LEU A 19 20.73 19.20 -19.70
N VAL A 20 21.42 20.23 -19.21
CA VAL A 20 21.27 20.74 -17.85
C VAL A 20 19.84 21.21 -17.60
N PHE A 21 19.25 21.94 -18.55
CA PHE A 21 17.87 22.41 -18.42
C PHE A 21 16.87 21.25 -18.39
N THR A 22 17.06 20.24 -19.25
CA THR A 22 16.22 19.03 -19.27
C THR A 22 16.35 18.26 -17.96
N LEU A 23 17.56 18.08 -17.44
CA LEU A 23 17.80 17.40 -16.17
C LEU A 23 17.22 18.20 -14.98
N ALA A 24 17.31 19.53 -15.01
CA ALA A 24 16.71 20.40 -14.00
C ALA A 24 15.18 20.32 -14.03
N VAL A 25 14.57 20.33 -15.22
CA VAL A 25 13.13 20.15 -15.40
C VAL A 25 12.69 18.77 -14.94
N VAL A 26 13.41 17.70 -15.30
CA VAL A 26 13.11 16.34 -14.83
C VAL A 26 13.25 16.23 -13.30
N ARG A 27 14.29 16.84 -12.71
CA ARG A 27 14.45 16.90 -11.25
C ARG A 27 13.30 17.64 -10.59
N ARG A 28 12.94 18.82 -11.10
CA ARG A 28 11.83 19.63 -10.58
C ARG A 28 10.47 18.96 -10.76
N LEU A 29 10.25 18.26 -11.87
CA LEU A 29 9.03 17.49 -12.10
C LEU A 29 8.95 16.29 -11.15
N ARG A 30 10.06 15.59 -10.88
CA ARG A 30 10.09 14.51 -9.87
C ARG A 30 9.75 15.02 -8.48
N GLU A 31 10.28 16.18 -8.10
CA GLU A 31 9.98 16.82 -6.81
C GLU A 31 8.49 17.26 -6.72
N HIS A 32 7.90 17.74 -7.82
CA HIS A 32 6.47 18.05 -7.87
C HIS A 32 5.56 16.80 -7.90
N THR A 33 5.98 15.72 -8.55
CA THR A 33 5.26 14.43 -8.48
C THR A 33 5.24 13.90 -7.06
N GLU A 34 6.32 14.09 -6.29
CA GLU A 34 6.40 13.72 -4.87
C GLU A 34 5.48 14.58 -3.98
N LEU A 35 5.29 15.86 -4.33
CA LEU A 35 4.31 16.73 -3.66
C LEU A 35 2.87 16.41 -4.07
N ILE A 36 2.63 16.00 -5.32
CA ILE A 36 1.32 15.52 -5.78
C ILE A 36 1.00 14.13 -5.21
N SER A 37 1.97 13.26 -4.94
CA SER A 37 1.73 12.04 -4.16
C SER A 37 1.46 12.35 -2.68
N LYS A 38 2.04 13.43 -2.14
CA LYS A 38 1.71 13.96 -0.81
C LYS A 38 0.34 14.67 -0.76
N MET A 39 -0.16 15.23 -1.87
CA MET A 39 -1.45 15.94 -1.97
C MET A 39 -2.57 15.12 -2.65
N GLY A 40 -2.26 14.02 -3.32
CA GLY A 40 -3.16 13.18 -4.11
C GLY A 40 -4.06 12.26 -3.28
N THR A 41 -4.11 12.47 -1.97
CA THR A 41 -4.92 11.74 -1.00
C THR A 41 -6.30 12.37 -0.74
N ALA A 42 -6.76 13.32 -1.56
CA ALA A 42 -8.06 13.98 -1.38
C ALA A 42 -8.79 14.33 -2.71
N GLY A 43 -9.05 13.32 -3.55
CA GLY A 43 -9.98 13.43 -4.68
C GLY A 43 -11.09 12.36 -4.58
N PRO A 44 -12.39 12.72 -4.61
CA PRO A 44 -13.49 11.80 -4.28
C PRO A 44 -13.79 10.72 -5.35
N MET A 45 -12.90 10.46 -6.30
CA MET A 45 -13.03 9.36 -7.26
C MET A 45 -11.63 8.90 -7.71
N ARG A 46 -11.28 7.63 -7.43
CA ARG A 46 -10.05 6.85 -7.79
C ARG A 46 -9.00 6.63 -6.68
N GLY A 47 -9.41 6.26 -5.47
CA GLY A 47 -8.52 5.88 -4.34
C GLY A 47 -8.75 4.48 -3.76
N ALA A 48 -9.52 3.61 -4.41
CA ALA A 48 -9.80 2.27 -3.92
C ALA A 48 -8.68 1.30 -4.32
N THR A 49 -7.78 1.04 -3.39
CA THR A 49 -6.66 0.09 -3.55
C THR A 49 -7.11 -1.37 -3.38
N MET A 50 -8.34 -1.58 -2.91
CA MET A 50 -9.02 -2.87 -2.73
C MET A 50 -10.53 -2.72 -3.04
N LEU A 51 -11.33 -3.77 -2.83
CA LEU A 51 -12.79 -3.74 -2.94
C LEU A 51 -13.38 -2.46 -2.29
N PRO A 52 -14.23 -1.71 -2.99
CA PRO A 52 -14.87 -0.53 -2.43
C PRO A 52 -15.89 -0.90 -1.36
N ALA A 53 -16.23 0.07 -0.51
CA ALA A 53 -17.28 -0.06 0.48
C ALA A 53 -18.60 -0.54 -0.16
N GLY A 54 -19.29 -1.46 0.53
CA GLY A 54 -20.52 -2.10 0.09
C GLY A 54 -20.32 -3.35 -0.78
N GLN A 55 -19.07 -3.73 -1.12
CA GLN A 55 -18.80 -5.00 -1.81
C GLN A 55 -18.44 -6.11 -0.83
N SER A 56 -18.86 -7.34 -1.17
CA SER A 56 -18.53 -8.53 -0.40
C SER A 56 -17.15 -9.05 -0.78
N VAL A 57 -16.37 -9.39 0.23
CA VAL A 57 -15.12 -10.13 0.08
C VAL A 57 -15.42 -11.53 -0.47
N GLY A 58 -14.59 -11.99 -1.41
CA GLY A 58 -14.70 -13.35 -1.95
C GLY A 58 -14.32 -14.42 -0.92
N ALA A 59 -14.66 -15.67 -1.19
CA ALA A 59 -14.19 -16.78 -0.36
C ALA A 59 -12.65 -16.88 -0.42
N TYR A 60 -12.03 -17.08 0.73
CA TYR A 60 -10.59 -17.32 0.83
C TYR A 60 -10.30 -18.35 1.92
N THR A 61 -9.16 -19.01 1.76
CA THR A 61 -8.56 -19.81 2.82
C THR A 61 -7.08 -19.51 2.82
N ALA A 62 -6.52 -19.23 4.00
CA ALA A 62 -5.12 -18.90 4.16
C ALA A 62 -4.57 -19.47 5.46
N THR A 63 -3.25 -19.65 5.52
CA THR A 63 -2.56 -20.08 6.75
C THR A 63 -1.74 -18.92 7.28
N THR A 64 -1.89 -18.61 8.56
CA THR A 64 -1.08 -17.60 9.23
C THR A 64 0.35 -18.08 9.43
N VAL A 65 1.25 -17.14 9.70
CA VAL A 65 2.66 -17.44 10.06
C VAL A 65 2.77 -18.31 11.32
N ASP A 66 1.77 -18.28 12.20
CA ASP A 66 1.71 -19.12 13.41
C ASP A 66 1.07 -20.50 13.16
N GLY A 67 0.72 -20.81 11.90
CA GLY A 67 0.14 -22.09 11.50
C GLY A 67 -1.38 -22.21 11.70
N ALA A 68 -2.08 -21.13 12.05
CA ALA A 68 -3.54 -21.14 12.16
C ALA A 68 -4.19 -20.99 10.77
N THR A 69 -5.23 -21.76 10.49
CA THR A 69 -6.03 -21.61 9.27
C THR A 69 -7.07 -20.51 9.45
N LEU A 70 -7.24 -19.68 8.42
CA LEU A 70 -8.26 -18.65 8.33
C LEU A 70 -9.19 -18.94 7.15
N SER A 71 -10.48 -18.91 7.40
CA SER A 71 -11.52 -18.86 6.38
C SER A 71 -12.31 -17.54 6.45
N ALA A 72 -12.92 -17.16 5.34
CA ALA A 72 -13.88 -16.05 5.30
C ALA A 72 -15.08 -16.30 6.24
N ASP A 73 -15.43 -17.57 6.49
CA ASP A 73 -16.55 -17.98 7.33
C ASP A 73 -16.27 -17.88 8.84
N ASP A 74 -15.01 -17.75 9.25
CA ASP A 74 -14.59 -17.69 10.67
C ASP A 74 -14.76 -16.27 11.27
N ARG A 75 -15.63 -15.46 10.69
CA ARG A 75 -15.87 -14.06 11.07
C ARG A 75 -16.98 -13.94 12.10
N ASP A 76 -16.58 -13.65 13.33
CA ASP A 76 -17.52 -13.39 14.44
C ASP A 76 -17.76 -11.88 14.73
N GLY A 77 -17.37 -10.95 13.84
CA GLY A 77 -17.19 -9.52 14.20
C GLY A 77 -16.49 -8.68 13.12
N PRO A 78 -16.53 -7.33 13.20
CA PRO A 78 -15.78 -6.45 12.31
C PRO A 78 -14.27 -6.68 12.40
N GLU A 79 -13.63 -6.76 11.24
CA GLU A 79 -12.22 -7.11 11.10
C GLU A 79 -11.46 -6.00 10.37
N LEU A 80 -10.35 -5.55 10.97
CA LEU A 80 -9.39 -4.66 10.32
C LEU A 80 -8.47 -5.49 9.42
N VAL A 81 -8.35 -5.11 8.15
CA VAL A 81 -7.52 -5.81 7.17
C VAL A 81 -6.50 -4.86 6.58
N GLY A 82 -5.24 -5.30 6.50
CA GLY A 82 -4.15 -4.56 5.89
C GLY A 82 -3.34 -5.43 4.93
N PHE A 83 -3.08 -4.93 3.73
CA PHE A 83 -2.23 -5.55 2.72
C PHE A 83 -0.98 -4.71 2.52
N PHE A 84 0.18 -5.35 2.68
CA PHE A 84 1.50 -4.75 2.56
C PHE A 84 2.33 -5.54 1.55
N SER A 85 3.25 -4.87 0.86
CA SER A 85 4.15 -5.52 -0.10
C SER A 85 5.61 -5.26 0.26
N LEU A 86 6.45 -6.28 0.08
CA LEU A 86 7.89 -6.16 0.27
C LEU A 86 8.50 -5.20 -0.76
N GLY A 87 9.51 -4.44 -0.34
CA GLY A 87 10.14 -3.43 -1.19
C GLY A 87 9.28 -2.18 -1.46
N CYS A 88 8.08 -2.09 -0.87
CA CYS A 88 7.19 -0.94 -1.01
C CYS A 88 7.47 0.11 0.07
N GLN A 89 8.09 1.24 -0.29
CA GLN A 89 8.39 2.34 0.64
C GLN A 89 7.12 2.85 1.37
N PRO A 90 5.98 3.13 0.70
CA PRO A 90 4.75 3.53 1.39
C PRO A 90 4.22 2.51 2.41
N CYS A 91 4.45 1.21 2.18
CA CYS A 91 4.05 0.19 3.16
C CYS A 91 4.87 0.30 4.45
N ALA A 92 6.19 0.46 4.33
CA ALA A 92 7.07 0.62 5.48
C ALA A 92 6.76 1.89 6.28
N GLU A 93 6.44 2.99 5.60
CA GLU A 93 6.07 4.26 6.26
C GLU A 93 4.73 4.18 7.01
N ARG A 94 3.78 3.39 6.51
CA ARG A 94 2.42 3.27 7.09
C ARG A 94 2.28 2.13 8.09
N LEU A 95 3.23 1.20 8.13
CA LEU A 95 3.22 0.06 9.04
C LEU A 95 3.03 0.46 10.52
N PRO A 96 3.73 1.48 11.07
CA PRO A 96 3.57 1.86 12.47
C PRO A 96 2.18 2.41 12.78
N GLU A 97 1.57 3.15 11.84
CA GLU A 97 0.19 3.63 12.01
C GLU A 97 -0.78 2.44 12.06
N PHE A 98 -0.63 1.47 11.16
CA PHE A 98 -1.45 0.25 11.13
C PHE A 98 -1.32 -0.53 12.43
N VAL A 99 -0.09 -0.72 12.93
CA VAL A 99 0.16 -1.40 14.20
C VAL A 99 -0.55 -0.71 15.36
N ALA A 100 -0.52 0.62 15.42
CA ALA A 100 -1.24 1.38 16.44
C ALA A 100 -2.76 1.18 16.36
N SER A 101 -3.34 1.26 15.16
CA SER A 101 -4.78 1.06 14.98
C SER A 101 -5.21 -0.40 15.23
N ALA A 102 -4.35 -1.36 14.90
CA ALA A 102 -4.56 -2.77 15.19
C ALA A 102 -4.54 -3.06 16.69
N ALA A 103 -3.63 -2.42 17.44
CA ALA A 103 -3.54 -2.55 18.89
C ALA A 103 -4.81 -2.04 19.59
N ASP A 104 -5.42 -0.97 19.08
CA ASP A 104 -6.64 -0.37 19.63
C ASP A 104 -7.93 -1.00 19.08
N HIS A 105 -7.85 -1.91 18.11
CA HIS A 105 -9.02 -2.46 17.44
C HIS A 105 -9.85 -3.37 18.37
N PRO A 106 -11.18 -3.20 18.44
CA PRO A 106 -12.03 -4.05 19.27
C PRO A 106 -11.92 -5.53 18.92
N GLY A 107 -11.74 -6.37 19.94
CA GLY A 107 -11.49 -7.81 19.77
C GLY A 107 -10.02 -8.16 19.52
N GLY A 108 -9.14 -7.16 19.50
CA GLY A 108 -7.68 -7.30 19.48
C GLY A 108 -7.17 -8.08 18.27
N ARG A 109 -6.04 -8.76 18.46
CA ARG A 109 -5.33 -9.51 17.42
C ARG A 109 -6.21 -10.44 16.58
N HIS A 110 -7.21 -11.07 17.19
CA HIS A 110 -8.11 -12.01 16.49
C HIS A 110 -9.06 -11.33 15.50
N ARG A 111 -9.15 -9.99 15.52
CA ARG A 111 -9.96 -9.16 14.62
C ARG A 111 -9.10 -8.30 13.69
N VAL A 112 -7.83 -8.62 13.58
CA VAL A 112 -6.92 -7.93 12.67
C VAL A 112 -6.24 -8.96 11.78
N LEU A 113 -6.33 -8.76 10.47
CA LEU A 113 -5.66 -9.55 9.45
C LEU A 113 -4.64 -8.66 8.74
N ALA A 114 -3.38 -9.09 8.73
CA ALA A 114 -2.34 -8.43 7.97
C ALA A 114 -1.76 -9.40 6.95
N VAL A 115 -1.66 -8.97 5.70
CA VAL A 115 -1.12 -9.77 4.59
C VAL A 115 0.17 -9.12 4.13
N VAL A 116 1.26 -9.88 4.15
CA VAL A 116 2.57 -9.48 3.65
C VAL A 116 2.81 -10.20 2.33
N ALA A 117 2.71 -9.45 1.24
CA ALA A 117 2.83 -9.91 -0.13
C ALA A 117 4.25 -9.74 -0.67
N GLY A 118 4.80 -10.78 -1.31
CA GLY A 118 6.09 -10.71 -1.99
C GLY A 118 7.07 -11.79 -1.55
N ARG A 119 8.13 -11.92 -2.33
CA ARG A 119 9.16 -12.96 -2.16
C ARG A 119 10.29 -12.47 -1.25
N ASP A 120 10.98 -13.39 -0.58
CA ASP A 120 12.03 -13.04 0.41
C ASP A 120 13.23 -12.28 -0.19
N ASP A 121 13.43 -12.31 -1.50
CA ASP A 121 14.46 -11.53 -2.21
C ASP A 121 14.02 -10.10 -2.57
N GLU A 122 12.74 -9.77 -2.40
CA GLU A 122 12.16 -8.44 -2.68
C GLU A 122 12.19 -7.51 -1.46
N GLY A 123 12.43 -8.04 -0.27
CA GLY A 123 12.58 -7.27 0.96
C GLY A 123 12.62 -8.14 2.21
N ASP A 124 12.79 -7.48 3.36
CA ASP A 124 12.82 -8.17 4.65
C ASP A 124 11.40 -8.45 5.16
N ALA A 125 10.89 -9.64 4.82
CA ALA A 125 9.61 -10.11 5.31
C ALA A 125 9.56 -10.28 6.83
N GLN A 126 10.70 -10.62 7.45
CA GLN A 126 10.74 -10.92 8.87
C GLN A 126 10.45 -9.67 9.70
N THR A 127 11.02 -8.53 9.32
CA THR A 127 10.74 -7.24 9.97
C THR A 127 9.23 -6.92 9.96
N PHE A 128 8.55 -7.09 8.81
CA PHE A 128 7.10 -6.88 8.74
C PHE A 128 6.33 -7.85 9.64
N VAL A 129 6.72 -9.13 9.67
CA VAL A 129 6.07 -10.13 10.52
C VAL A 129 6.28 -9.82 12.00
N ASP A 130 7.49 -9.44 12.41
CA ASP A 130 7.83 -9.15 13.81
C ASP A 130 7.02 -7.96 14.35
N ASP A 131 6.79 -6.93 13.54
CA ASP A 131 5.98 -5.77 13.91
C ASP A 131 4.47 -6.08 13.95
N LEU A 132 3.99 -6.95 13.05
CA LEU A 132 2.56 -7.23 12.89
C LEU A 132 2.05 -8.39 13.75
N ALA A 133 2.86 -9.42 13.99
CA ALA A 133 2.46 -10.62 14.72
C ALA A 133 1.88 -10.35 16.12
N PRO A 134 2.37 -9.37 16.91
CA PRO A 134 1.80 -9.05 18.21
C PRO A 134 0.36 -8.52 18.15
N VAL A 135 -0.01 -7.84 17.07
CA VAL A 135 -1.28 -7.09 16.95
C VAL A 135 -2.22 -7.63 15.89
N ALA A 136 -1.76 -8.54 15.02
CA ALA A 136 -2.53 -9.07 13.90
C ALA A 136 -2.26 -10.56 13.66
N ARG A 137 -3.23 -11.21 13.01
CA ARG A 137 -3.05 -12.50 12.35
C ARG A 137 -2.35 -12.24 11.03
N VAL A 138 -1.08 -12.64 10.92
CA VAL A 138 -0.25 -12.34 9.75
C VAL A 138 -0.28 -13.52 8.78
N VAL A 139 -0.53 -13.23 7.50
CA VAL A 139 -0.43 -14.18 6.40
C VAL A 139 0.67 -13.73 5.45
N ARG A 140 1.47 -14.67 4.99
CA ARG A 140 2.42 -14.47 3.90
C ARG A 140 1.90 -15.11 2.63
N GLU A 141 1.95 -14.37 1.53
CA GLU A 141 1.64 -14.90 0.21
C GLU A 141 2.45 -14.18 -0.86
N ASP A 142 2.54 -14.78 -2.06
CA ASP A 142 3.12 -14.10 -3.21
C ASP A 142 2.18 -13.00 -3.73
N MET A 143 2.72 -12.11 -4.55
CA MET A 143 1.91 -11.13 -5.29
C MET A 143 0.86 -11.85 -6.16
N GLY A 144 -0.40 -11.42 -6.08
CA GLY A 144 -1.56 -12.07 -6.68
C GLY A 144 -2.09 -13.29 -5.91
N GLY A 145 -1.79 -13.39 -4.62
CA GLY A 145 -2.21 -14.48 -3.74
C GLY A 145 -3.74 -14.57 -3.53
N PRO A 146 -4.22 -15.66 -2.90
CA PRO A 146 -5.64 -15.87 -2.66
C PRO A 146 -6.34 -14.73 -1.91
N LEU A 147 -5.72 -14.15 -0.89
CA LEU A 147 -6.31 -13.05 -0.14
C LEU A 147 -6.38 -11.78 -0.97
N GLN A 148 -5.31 -11.42 -1.68
CA GLN A 148 -5.33 -10.28 -2.60
C GLN A 148 -6.43 -10.39 -3.65
N LYS A 149 -6.67 -11.60 -4.19
CA LYS A 149 -7.75 -11.84 -5.16
C LYS A 149 -9.13 -11.70 -4.53
N ALA A 150 -9.34 -12.29 -3.34
CA ALA A 150 -10.61 -12.21 -2.63
C ALA A 150 -11.00 -10.78 -2.26
N PHE A 151 -10.01 -9.94 -1.96
CA PHE A 151 -10.18 -8.53 -1.63
C PHE A 151 -9.99 -7.57 -2.83
N ALA A 152 -9.81 -8.12 -4.04
CA ALA A 152 -9.55 -7.38 -5.28
C ALA A 152 -8.49 -6.27 -5.12
N VAL A 153 -7.37 -6.59 -4.46
CA VAL A 153 -6.27 -5.66 -4.19
C VAL A 153 -5.56 -5.29 -5.50
N GLN A 154 -5.42 -3.98 -5.74
CA GLN A 154 -4.83 -3.41 -6.96
C GLN A 154 -3.60 -2.54 -6.68
N GLY A 155 -3.25 -2.33 -5.41
CA GLY A 155 -2.06 -1.58 -5.01
C GLY A 155 -1.72 -1.77 -3.53
N TYR A 156 -0.68 -1.07 -3.07
CA TYR A 156 -0.14 -1.21 -1.72
C TYR A 156 0.29 0.14 -1.12
N PRO A 157 0.09 0.36 0.18
CA PRO A 157 -0.71 -0.47 1.09
C PRO A 157 -2.21 -0.36 0.78
N ALA A 158 -2.97 -1.41 1.08
CA ALA A 158 -4.43 -1.37 1.05
C ALA A 158 -4.96 -1.70 2.45
N ILE A 159 -5.75 -0.81 3.04
CA ILE A 159 -6.25 -0.95 4.41
C ILE A 159 -7.77 -0.75 4.39
N GLY A 160 -8.48 -1.52 5.19
CA GLY A 160 -9.88 -1.25 5.44
C GLY A 160 -10.51 -2.16 6.47
N VAL A 161 -11.81 -1.98 6.67
CA VAL A 161 -12.60 -2.71 7.65
C VAL A 161 -13.69 -3.49 6.93
N VAL A 162 -13.83 -4.74 7.32
CA VAL A 162 -14.88 -5.63 6.83
C VAL A 162 -15.82 -5.97 7.98
N ASP A 163 -17.12 -5.92 7.74
CA ASP A 163 -18.10 -6.30 8.75
C ASP A 163 -18.25 -7.82 8.90
N GLU A 164 -19.15 -8.21 9.80
CA GLU A 164 -19.51 -9.60 10.12
C GLU A 164 -20.04 -10.38 8.92
N SER A 165 -20.67 -9.68 7.96
CA SER A 165 -21.22 -10.29 6.75
C SER A 165 -20.19 -10.41 5.63
N GLY A 166 -18.94 -10.00 5.87
CA GLY A 166 -17.90 -10.01 4.86
C GLY A 166 -17.99 -8.84 3.89
N VAL A 167 -18.74 -7.78 4.21
CA VAL A 167 -18.88 -6.58 3.38
C VAL A 167 -17.87 -5.53 3.82
N VAL A 168 -17.15 -4.97 2.85
CA VAL A 168 -16.22 -3.87 3.11
C VAL A 168 -17.02 -2.65 3.56
N VAL A 169 -16.76 -2.14 4.75
CA VAL A 169 -17.42 -0.95 5.30
C VAL A 169 -16.64 0.31 4.93
N VAL A 170 -15.31 0.22 5.01
CA VAL A 170 -14.37 1.31 4.66
C VAL A 170 -13.17 0.70 3.95
N SER A 171 -12.69 1.35 2.90
CA SER A 171 -11.50 0.96 2.15
C SER A 171 -10.70 2.19 1.75
N GLY A 172 -9.39 2.19 1.98
CA GLY A 172 -8.52 3.29 1.56
C GLY A 172 -7.03 3.00 1.71
N THR A 173 -6.23 4.03 1.47
CA THR A 173 -4.77 4.00 1.65
C THR A 173 -4.33 4.59 3.00
N THR A 174 -5.26 5.15 3.78
CA THR A 174 -5.00 5.82 5.06
C THR A 174 -6.13 5.59 6.06
N MET A 175 -5.78 5.38 7.33
CA MET A 175 -6.69 5.19 8.47
C MET A 175 -7.64 6.36 8.88
N PRO A 176 -7.45 7.64 8.50
CA PRO A 176 -8.31 8.72 8.97
C PRO A 176 -9.78 8.67 8.51
N ASP A 177 -10.20 7.67 7.74
CA ASP A 177 -11.58 7.52 7.26
C ASP A 177 -12.46 6.63 8.18
N LEU A 178 -11.97 6.29 9.38
CA LEU A 178 -12.66 5.43 10.35
C LEU A 178 -13.72 6.15 11.22
N ALA A 179 -14.13 7.36 10.85
CA ALA A 179 -15.27 8.02 11.50
C ALA A 179 -16.57 7.61 10.78
N PRO A 180 -17.57 7.02 11.46
CA PRO A 180 -18.85 6.77 10.83
C PRO A 180 -19.44 8.10 10.36
N ALA A 181 -19.73 8.20 9.07
CA ALA A 181 -20.47 9.31 8.50
C ALA A 181 -21.93 9.26 8.97
N ASN A 182 -22.19 9.60 10.23
CA ASN A 182 -23.52 9.81 10.79
C ASN A 182 -23.47 10.83 11.94
N ALA A 183 -23.74 12.10 11.62
CA ALA A 183 -24.36 13.06 12.52
C ALA A 183 -25.38 13.88 11.74
#